data_AF-A0A5C6PHN0-F1
#
_entry.id   AF-A0A5C6PHN0-F1
#
_cell.length_a   1.000
_cell.length_b   1.000
_cell.length_c   1.000
_cell.angle_alpha   90.00
_cell.angle_beta   90.00
_cell.angle_gamma   90.00
#
_symmetry.space_group_name_H-M   'P 1'
#
loop_
_entity.id
_entity.type
_entity.pdbx_description
1 polymer ?
#
loop_
_entity_poly.entity_id
_entity_poly.type
_entity_poly.pdbx_seq_one_letter_code
_entity_poly.pdbx_strand_id
1 'polypeptide(L)'
;MFSSVSPLTSSSMQQVVSIWVRDPRLQKNDFWHAYIDYEICLHTTSVCFTKKISCVRRRYSEFVWFRQKLKANSMPTTKLPDLPPKNPFFSLNNAQQITERMVGLQKFLEEILQDPLLLSDSCLHLFLQTQLSVSKIEACAAGRTHYSVVQAVQGYGLRRFHSTEDLQNSLSTSCDSDSDWYCHTLVPKLLKD
;
A
#
# COMPACT_ATOMS: atom_id res chain seq x y z
N MET A 1 29.15 44.65 28.75
CA MET A 1 28.98 43.18 28.67
C MET A 1 27.71 42.89 29.45
N PHE A 2 26.57 42.55 28.86
CA PHE A 2 26.31 41.39 28.01
C PHE A 2 25.28 41.75 26.93
N SER A 3 25.61 41.51 25.66
CA SER A 3 24.64 41.53 24.58
C SER A 3 23.79 40.25 24.69
N SER A 4 22.48 40.41 24.82
CA SER A 4 21.54 39.30 24.80
C SER A 4 21.53 38.70 23.39
N VAL A 5 22.05 37.48 23.25
CA VAL A 5 21.96 36.70 22.02
C VAL A 5 20.61 36.00 22.05
N SER A 6 19.65 36.48 21.26
CA SER A 6 18.42 35.74 21.00
C SER A 6 18.79 34.42 20.31
N PRO A 7 18.29 33.25 20.76
CA PRO A 7 18.49 32.02 20.03
C PRO A 7 17.74 32.13 18.70
N LEU A 8 18.50 32.15 17.60
CA LEU A 8 17.97 31.85 16.28
C LEU A 8 17.37 30.45 16.37
N THR A 9 16.05 30.38 16.48
CA THR A 9 15.33 29.12 16.37
C THR A 9 15.64 28.56 14.99
N SER A 10 16.44 27.50 14.98
CA SER A 10 16.63 26.65 13.81
C SER A 10 15.24 26.37 13.24
N SER A 11 14.99 26.82 12.01
CA SER A 11 13.82 26.44 11.24
C SER A 11 13.93 24.93 11.01
N SER A 12 13.45 24.16 11.98
CA SER A 12 13.34 22.72 11.89
C SER A 12 12.46 22.45 10.67
N MET A 13 13.03 21.83 9.63
CA MET A 13 12.32 21.49 8.40
C MET A 13 11.07 20.69 8.75
N GLN A 14 9.92 21.36 8.85
CA GLN A 14 8.68 20.74 9.23
C GLN A 14 8.29 19.77 8.11
N GLN A 15 8.29 18.48 8.42
CA GLN A 15 7.88 17.47 7.45
C GLN A 15 6.38 17.60 7.24
N VAL A 16 5.96 17.76 5.99
CA VAL A 16 4.56 17.92 5.60
C VAL A 16 4.08 16.62 4.99
N VAL A 17 2.90 16.16 5.40
CA VAL A 17 2.17 15.05 4.77
C VAL A 17 0.79 15.58 4.41
N SER A 18 0.47 15.58 3.12
CA SER A 18 -0.83 15.97 2.59
C SER A 18 -1.46 14.79 1.87
N ILE A 19 -2.73 14.53 2.14
CA ILE A 19 -3.48 13.44 1.53
C ILE A 19 -4.84 13.90 1.05
N TRP A 20 -5.28 13.39 -0.09
CA TRP A 20 -6.59 13.66 -0.66
C TRP A 20 -7.25 12.37 -1.09
N VAL A 21 -8.57 12.27 -0.88
CA VAL A 21 -9.39 11.20 -1.43
C VAL A 21 -10.38 11.83 -2.39
N ARG A 22 -10.32 11.43 -3.67
CA ARG A 22 -11.01 12.12 -4.76
C ARG A 22 -11.44 11.15 -5.85
N ASP A 23 -12.07 11.71 -6.89
CA ASP A 23 -12.35 11.03 -8.16
C ASP A 23 -13.00 9.65 -7.97
N PRO A 24 -14.22 9.61 -7.40
CA PRO A 24 -14.95 8.36 -7.24
C PRO A 24 -15.27 7.77 -8.63
N ARG A 25 -14.92 6.51 -8.86
CA ARG A 25 -15.21 5.82 -10.12
C ARG A 25 -15.97 4.53 -9.89
N LEU A 26 -16.97 4.30 -10.73
CA LEU A 26 -17.67 3.03 -10.81
C LEU A 26 -16.81 2.04 -11.61
N GLN A 27 -16.25 1.06 -10.92
CA GLN A 27 -15.57 -0.08 -11.53
C GLN A 27 -16.59 -1.15 -11.87
N LYS A 28 -16.53 -1.66 -13.09
CA LYS A 28 -17.37 -2.78 -13.57
C LYS A 28 -16.44 -3.89 -14.03
N ASN A 29 -16.10 -4.81 -13.13
CA ASN A 29 -15.38 -6.02 -13.52
C ASN A 29 -16.32 -6.98 -14.26
N ASP A 30 -17.56 -7.14 -13.77
CA ASP A 30 -18.66 -7.88 -14.36
C ASP A 30 -20.00 -7.25 -13.93
N PHE A 31 -21.12 -7.59 -14.60
CA PHE A 31 -22.46 -7.01 -14.36
C PHE A 31 -22.94 -7.05 -12.89
N TRP A 32 -22.44 -7.97 -12.07
CA TRP A 32 -22.85 -8.18 -10.67
C TRP A 32 -21.84 -7.70 -9.63
N HIS A 33 -20.61 -7.37 -10.06
CA HIS A 33 -19.51 -7.05 -9.15
C HIS A 33 -19.08 -5.59 -9.26
N ALA A 34 -20.02 -4.71 -9.62
CA ALA A 34 -19.77 -3.28 -9.67
C ALA A 34 -19.48 -2.72 -8.27
N TYR A 35 -18.48 -1.86 -8.16
CA TYR A 35 -18.13 -1.16 -6.93
C TYR A 35 -17.61 0.24 -7.22
N ILE A 36 -17.61 1.10 -6.20
CA ILE A 36 -16.94 2.39 -6.29
C ILE A 36 -15.60 2.32 -5.59
N ASP A 37 -14.56 2.76 -6.29
CA ASP A 37 -13.26 3.07 -5.73
C ASP A 37 -12.98 4.57 -5.75
N TYR A 38 -12.01 4.98 -4.95
CA TYR A 38 -11.58 6.35 -4.80
C TYR A 38 -10.09 6.45 -5.11
N GLU A 39 -9.68 7.53 -5.75
CA GLU A 39 -8.27 7.88 -5.89
C GLU A 39 -7.78 8.46 -4.56
N ILE A 40 -6.72 7.88 -4.02
CA ILE A 40 -5.98 8.43 -2.88
C ILE A 40 -4.69 9.03 -3.44
N CYS A 41 -4.48 10.33 -3.21
CA CYS A 41 -3.26 11.03 -3.57
C CYS A 41 -2.52 11.45 -2.32
N LEU A 42 -1.27 11.05 -2.20
CA LEU A 42 -0.37 11.46 -1.13
C LEU A 42 0.74 12.33 -1.72
N HIS A 43 1.01 13.45 -1.06
CA HIS A 43 2.17 14.30 -1.29
C HIS A 43 2.86 14.59 0.04
N THR A 44 4.15 14.35 0.13
CA THR A 44 4.88 14.51 1.39
C THR A 44 6.34 14.85 1.21
N THR A 45 6.89 15.60 2.16
CA THR A 45 8.34 15.78 2.34
C THR A 45 8.91 14.81 3.38
N SER A 46 8.06 14.12 4.14
CA SER A 46 8.45 13.24 5.24
C SER A 46 9.34 12.08 4.81
N VAL A 47 10.31 11.74 5.65
CA VAL A 47 11.22 10.59 5.47
C VAL A 47 10.53 9.25 5.79
N CYS A 48 9.38 9.27 6.45
CA CYS A 48 8.60 8.06 6.75
C CYS A 48 8.10 7.37 5.47
N PHE A 49 7.97 8.12 4.37
CA PHE A 49 7.44 7.61 3.10
C PHE A 49 8.55 7.41 2.07
N THR A 50 8.47 6.27 1.36
CA THR A 50 9.42 5.94 0.29
C THR A 50 9.21 6.80 -0.95
N LYS A 51 7.96 6.94 -1.40
CA LYS A 51 7.60 7.89 -2.47
C LYS A 51 7.16 9.22 -1.86
N LYS A 52 7.61 10.33 -2.45
CA LYS A 52 7.15 11.69 -2.08
C LYS A 52 5.78 12.01 -2.66
N ILE A 53 5.44 11.40 -3.80
CA ILE A 53 4.10 11.49 -4.41
C ILE A 53 3.65 10.07 -4.76
N SER A 54 2.42 9.71 -4.36
CA SER A 54 1.77 8.48 -4.80
C SER A 54 0.28 8.70 -5.07
N CYS A 55 -0.23 8.03 -6.10
CA CYS A 55 -1.66 7.95 -6.39
C CYS A 55 -2.05 6.48 -6.49
N VAL A 56 -3.00 6.05 -5.67
CA VAL A 56 -3.50 4.67 -5.63
C VAL A 56 -5.03 4.69 -5.69
N ARG A 57 -5.65 3.58 -6.08
CA ARG A 57 -7.12 3.46 -6.07
C ARG A 57 -7.54 2.38 -5.10
N ARG A 58 -8.46 2.72 -4.19
CA ARG A 58 -8.96 1.82 -3.14
C ARG A 58 -10.46 1.91 -3.02
N ARG A 59 -11.13 0.77 -2.82
CA ARG A 59 -12.57 0.69 -2.50
C ARG A 59 -12.80 0.66 -0.99
N TYR A 60 -14.01 1.03 -0.58
CA TYR A 60 -14.37 1.11 0.85
C TYR A 60 -14.07 -0.16 1.65
N SER A 61 -14.31 -1.35 1.09
CA SER A 61 -14.03 -2.59 1.83
C SER A 61 -12.53 -2.82 2.10
N GLU A 62 -11.65 -2.29 1.26
CA GLU A 62 -10.21 -2.33 1.54
C GLU A 62 -9.83 -1.38 2.69
N PHE A 63 -10.52 -0.24 2.84
CA PHE A 63 -10.36 0.62 4.02
C PHE A 63 -10.83 -0.08 5.30
N VAL A 64 -11.93 -0.84 5.24
CA VAL A 64 -12.41 -1.64 6.38
C VAL A 64 -11.35 -2.65 6.82
N TRP A 65 -10.79 -3.40 5.87
CA TRP A 65 -9.67 -4.30 6.14
C TRP A 65 -8.48 -3.52 6.71
N PHE A 66 -8.12 -2.39 6.11
CA PHE A 66 -6.96 -1.59 6.49
C PHE A 66 -7.06 -1.10 7.94
N ARG A 67 -8.21 -0.55 8.36
CA ARG A 67 -8.44 -0.14 9.74
C ARG A 67 -8.34 -1.32 10.71
N GLN A 68 -8.91 -2.48 10.35
CA GLN A 68 -8.81 -3.69 11.18
C GLN A 68 -7.35 -4.15 11.31
N LYS A 69 -6.59 -4.09 10.21
CA LYS A 69 -5.19 -4.48 10.18
C LYS A 69 -4.33 -3.56 11.04
N LEU A 70 -4.49 -2.24 10.91
CA LEU A 70 -3.82 -1.29 11.79
C LEU A 70 -4.17 -1.53 13.25
N LYS A 71 -5.44 -1.81 13.57
CA LYS A 71 -5.86 -2.12 14.95
C LYS A 71 -5.17 -3.36 15.50
N ALA A 72 -5.06 -4.42 14.69
CA ALA A 72 -4.41 -5.66 15.08
C ALA A 72 -2.89 -5.49 15.28
N ASN A 73 -2.26 -4.58 14.52
CA ASN A 73 -0.82 -4.30 14.62
C ASN A 73 -0.47 -3.25 15.68
N SER A 74 -1.46 -2.52 16.20
CA SER A 74 -1.26 -1.43 17.17
C SER A 74 -1.37 -1.90 18.62
N MET A 75 -0.90 -1.06 19.54
CA MET A 75 -1.09 -1.28 20.97
C MET A 75 -2.59 -1.24 21.34
N PRO A 76 -3.04 -2.02 22.34
CA PRO A 76 -4.46 -2.06 22.73
C PRO A 76 -5.07 -0.70 23.13
N THR A 77 -4.23 0.26 23.53
CA THR A 77 -4.63 1.61 23.93
C THR A 77 -4.75 2.58 22.75
N THR A 78 -4.26 2.22 21.56
CA THR A 78 -4.32 3.07 20.36
C THR A 78 -5.77 3.22 19.91
N LYS A 79 -6.28 4.46 19.90
CA LYS A 79 -7.60 4.79 19.38
C LYS A 79 -7.48 5.14 17.90
N LEU A 80 -7.95 4.25 17.04
CA LEU A 80 -8.00 4.49 15.60
C LEU A 80 -9.24 5.31 15.21
N PRO A 81 -9.11 6.28 14.28
CA PRO A 81 -10.23 7.03 13.75
C PRO A 81 -11.27 6.08 13.13
N ASP A 82 -12.54 6.48 13.20
CA ASP A 82 -13.63 5.71 12.64
C ASP A 82 -13.72 5.92 11.13
N LEU A 83 -14.08 4.85 10.43
CA LEU A 83 -14.44 4.95 9.01
C LEU A 83 -15.84 5.57 8.90
N PRO A 84 -16.15 6.20 7.75
CA PRO A 84 -17.54 6.58 7.48
C PRO A 84 -18.42 5.33 7.59
N PRO A 85 -19.60 5.46 8.22
CA PRO A 85 -20.41 4.31 8.60
C PRO A 85 -20.76 3.45 7.38
N LYS A 86 -20.75 2.13 7.58
CA LYS A 86 -21.19 1.20 6.55
C LYS A 86 -22.69 1.36 6.38
N ASN A 87 -23.11 2.10 5.36
CA ASN A 87 -24.52 2.22 5.00
C ASN A 87 -25.00 0.92 4.31
N PRO A 88 -25.91 0.13 4.91
CA PRO A 88 -26.44 -1.08 4.29
C PRO A 88 -27.28 -0.78 3.03
N PHE A 89 -27.78 0.44 2.89
CA PHE A 89 -28.53 0.95 1.73
C PHE A 89 -27.69 1.89 0.88
N PHE A 90 -26.37 1.66 0.81
CA PHE A 90 -25.49 2.47 -0.03
C PHE A 90 -25.82 2.27 -1.51
N SER A 91 -26.18 3.36 -2.20
CA SER A 91 -26.47 3.36 -3.63
C SER A 91 -25.28 3.84 -4.44
N LEU A 92 -24.88 3.05 -5.44
CA LEU A 92 -23.79 3.39 -6.37
C LEU A 92 -24.14 4.59 -7.29
N ASN A 93 -25.41 5.02 -7.31
CA ASN A 93 -25.88 6.15 -8.12
C ASN A 93 -26.18 7.40 -7.27
N ASN A 94 -26.01 7.33 -5.94
CA ASN A 94 -26.28 8.45 -5.06
C ASN A 94 -24.99 9.28 -4.84
N ALA A 95 -24.87 10.38 -5.60
CA ALA A 95 -23.70 11.27 -5.54
C ALA A 95 -23.42 11.85 -4.13
N GLN A 96 -24.47 12.11 -3.34
CA GLN A 96 -24.32 12.61 -1.97
C GLN A 96 -23.65 11.55 -1.08
N GLN A 97 -24.17 10.32 -1.08
CA GLN A 97 -23.59 9.23 -0.28
C GLN A 97 -22.15 8.91 -0.70
N ILE A 98 -21.86 8.96 -2.00
CA ILE A 98 -20.50 8.75 -2.53
C ILE A 98 -19.55 9.83 -2.02
N THR A 99 -19.98 11.09 -2.04
CA THR A 99 -19.19 12.25 -1.61
C THR A 99 -18.99 12.26 -0.10
N GLU A 100 -20.03 12.01 0.69
CA GLU A 100 -19.93 11.90 2.16
C GLU A 100 -18.95 10.80 2.57
N ARG A 101 -19.01 9.64 1.90
CA ARG A 101 -18.04 8.57 2.11
C ARG A 101 -16.63 9.01 1.74
N MET A 102 -16.45 9.68 0.59
CA MET A 102 -15.15 10.19 0.15
C MET A 102 -14.51 11.12 1.19
N VAL A 103 -15.29 12.09 1.69
CA VAL A 103 -14.85 13.04 2.73
C VAL A 103 -14.49 12.30 4.02
N GLY A 104 -15.31 11.33 4.45
CA GLY A 104 -15.01 10.52 5.63
C GLY A 104 -13.76 9.67 5.48
N LEU A 105 -13.50 9.11 4.29
CA LEU A 105 -12.27 8.38 4.00
C LEU A 105 -11.04 9.27 4.03
N GLN A 106 -11.14 10.52 3.55
CA GLN A 106 -10.05 11.49 3.64
C GLN A 106 -9.73 11.83 5.10
N LYS A 107 -10.73 12.20 5.89
CA LYS A 107 -10.56 12.51 7.33
C LYS A 107 -9.92 11.35 8.08
N PHE A 108 -10.40 10.12 7.83
CA PHE A 108 -9.80 8.91 8.40
C PHE A 108 -8.29 8.85 8.10
N LEU A 109 -7.86 9.05 6.85
CA LEU A 109 -6.44 9.02 6.51
C LEU A 109 -5.65 10.19 7.09
N GLU A 110 -6.21 11.40 7.09
CA GLU A 110 -5.59 12.59 7.69
C GLU A 110 -5.27 12.36 9.16
N GLU A 111 -6.20 11.76 9.92
CA GLU A 111 -6.03 11.41 11.33
C GLU A 111 -5.01 10.29 11.55
N ILE A 112 -5.05 9.22 10.74
CA ILE A 112 -4.06 8.12 10.81
C ILE A 112 -2.63 8.65 10.61
N LEU A 113 -2.45 9.58 9.68
CA LEU A 113 -1.13 10.12 9.32
C LEU A 113 -0.53 11.06 10.38
N GLN A 114 -1.30 11.43 11.41
CA GLN A 114 -0.77 12.20 12.56
C GLN A 114 -0.07 11.32 13.60
N ASP A 115 -0.27 10.00 13.59
CA ASP A 115 0.29 9.08 14.59
C ASP A 115 1.60 8.43 14.07
N PRO A 116 2.78 8.78 14.63
CA PRO A 116 4.04 8.19 14.22
C PRO A 116 4.12 6.68 14.41
N LEU A 117 3.37 6.11 15.36
CA LEU A 117 3.34 4.66 15.56
C LEU A 117 2.66 3.97 14.38
N LEU A 118 1.57 4.53 13.87
CA LEU A 118 0.90 4.01 12.67
C LEU A 118 1.75 4.19 11.42
N LEU A 119 2.52 5.29 11.32
CA LEU A 119 3.47 5.53 10.24
C LEU A 119 4.59 4.49 10.17
N SER A 120 4.86 3.74 11.24
CA SER A 120 5.84 2.65 11.22
C SER A 120 5.30 1.35 10.59
N ASP A 121 3.99 1.23 10.38
CA ASP A 121 3.37 0.01 9.87
C ASP A 121 3.56 -0.13 8.35
N SER A 122 4.19 -1.23 7.93
CA SER A 122 4.39 -1.54 6.50
C SER A 122 3.08 -1.64 5.70
N CYS A 123 1.98 -2.08 6.31
CA CYS A 123 0.68 -2.17 5.65
C CYS A 123 0.15 -0.78 5.26
N LEU A 124 0.45 0.26 6.05
CA LEU A 124 0.09 1.66 5.72
C LEU A 124 0.79 2.11 4.44
N HIS A 125 2.10 1.87 4.35
CA HIS A 125 2.88 2.23 3.16
C HIS A 125 2.45 1.46 1.92
N LEU A 126 2.23 0.15 2.05
CA LEU A 126 1.76 -0.68 0.95
C LEU A 126 0.35 -0.23 0.49
N PHE A 127 -0.54 0.10 1.42
CA PHE A 127 -1.89 0.56 1.12
C PHE A 127 -1.90 1.89 0.34
N LEU A 128 -1.06 2.86 0.77
CA LEU A 128 -1.02 4.23 0.21
C LEU A 128 -0.09 4.40 -1.00
N GLN A 129 0.91 3.54 -1.18
CA GLN A 129 1.98 3.74 -2.17
C GLN A 129 2.07 2.65 -3.25
N THR A 130 1.22 1.62 -3.20
CA THR A 130 1.14 0.53 -4.17
C THR A 130 -0.30 0.21 -4.60
N GLN A 131 -0.44 -0.43 -5.77
CA GLN A 131 -1.71 -1.03 -6.25
C GLN A 131 -1.85 -2.51 -5.86
N LEU A 132 -1.11 -2.99 -4.86
CA LEU A 132 -1.23 -4.38 -4.41
C LEU A 132 -2.63 -4.63 -3.82
N SER A 133 -3.23 -5.75 -4.21
CA SER A 133 -4.44 -6.28 -3.56
C SER A 133 -4.17 -6.58 -2.08
N VAL A 134 -5.21 -6.57 -1.24
CA VAL A 134 -5.14 -6.88 0.20
C VAL A 134 -4.29 -8.13 0.50
N SER A 135 -4.54 -9.26 -0.17
CA SER A 135 -3.80 -10.51 0.07
C SER A 135 -2.30 -10.37 -0.22
N LYS A 136 -1.93 -9.61 -1.25
CA LYS A 136 -0.53 -9.31 -1.59
C LYS A 136 0.12 -8.36 -0.58
N ILE A 137 -0.64 -7.42 -0.01
CA ILE A 137 -0.16 -6.56 1.08
C ILE A 137 0.17 -7.42 2.30
N GLU A 138 -0.74 -8.31 2.70
CA GLU A 138 -0.54 -9.20 3.84
C GLU A 138 0.64 -10.16 3.63
N ALA A 139 0.77 -10.74 2.44
CA ALA A 139 1.90 -11.59 2.11
C ALA A 139 3.22 -10.81 2.18
N CYS A 140 3.26 -9.58 1.62
CA CYS A 140 4.48 -8.76 1.61
C CYS A 140 4.87 -8.29 3.01
N ALA A 141 3.92 -7.79 3.79
CA ALA A 141 4.14 -7.36 5.17
C ALA A 141 4.60 -8.51 6.09
N ALA A 142 4.16 -9.74 5.80
CA ALA A 142 4.58 -10.95 6.52
C ALA A 142 5.88 -11.57 5.98
N GLY A 143 6.55 -10.97 5.00
CA GLY A 143 7.79 -11.51 4.40
C GLY A 143 7.57 -12.77 3.55
N ARG A 144 6.34 -13.02 3.07
CA ARG A 144 5.96 -14.20 2.27
C ARG A 144 5.96 -13.93 0.76
N THR A 145 6.55 -12.83 0.31
CA THR A 145 6.74 -12.49 -1.12
C THR A 145 8.22 -12.49 -1.48
N HIS A 146 8.52 -12.72 -2.75
CA HIS A 146 9.90 -12.63 -3.27
C HIS A 146 10.46 -11.20 -3.33
N TYR A 147 9.62 -10.19 -3.07
CA TYR A 147 9.99 -8.78 -3.01
C TYR A 147 9.71 -8.19 -1.62
N SER A 148 10.52 -7.22 -1.21
CA SER A 148 10.35 -6.45 0.03
C SER A 148 9.31 -5.34 -0.12
N VAL A 149 8.92 -4.76 1.02
CA VAL A 149 8.04 -3.57 1.07
C VAL A 149 8.60 -2.42 0.23
N VAL A 150 9.90 -2.14 0.36
CA VAL A 150 10.57 -1.06 -0.37
C VAL A 150 10.56 -1.33 -1.88
N GLN A 151 10.86 -2.57 -2.30
CA GLN A 151 10.81 -2.97 -3.71
C GLN A 151 9.39 -2.85 -4.29
N ALA A 152 8.37 -3.27 -3.52
CA ALA A 152 6.97 -3.13 -3.91
C ALA A 152 6.59 -1.66 -4.10
N VAL A 153 6.98 -0.79 -3.16
CA VAL A 153 6.68 0.64 -3.23
C VAL A 153 7.39 1.30 -4.40
N GLN A 154 8.68 1.04 -4.59
CA GLN A 154 9.42 1.66 -5.69
C GLN A 154 8.99 1.17 -7.08
N GLY A 155 8.39 -0.03 -7.18
CA GLY A 155 7.92 -0.59 -8.45
C GLY A 155 9.04 -1.12 -9.36
N TYR A 156 10.29 -1.12 -8.89
CA TYR A 156 11.43 -1.76 -9.54
C TYR A 156 11.28 -3.29 -9.46
N GLY A 157 10.48 -3.86 -10.37
CA GLY A 157 10.33 -5.32 -10.48
C GLY A 157 8.92 -5.74 -10.91
N LEU A 158 7.88 -5.11 -10.34
CA LEU A 158 6.50 -5.54 -10.62
C LEU A 158 6.06 -5.27 -12.07
N ARG A 159 6.65 -4.28 -12.76
CA ARG A 159 6.42 -4.06 -14.20
C ARG A 159 7.01 -5.14 -15.11
N ARG A 160 8.00 -5.92 -14.63
CA ARG A 160 8.59 -7.02 -15.42
C ARG A 160 7.82 -8.34 -15.30
N PHE A 161 6.91 -8.47 -14.33
CA PHE A 161 6.18 -9.73 -14.05
C PHE A 161 4.68 -9.67 -14.37
N HIS A 162 4.22 -8.69 -15.16
CA HIS A 162 2.90 -8.80 -15.80
C HIS A 162 3.00 -9.72 -17.02
N SER A 163 3.16 -11.03 -16.78
CA SER A 163 2.57 -12.07 -17.61
C SER A 163 1.67 -12.88 -16.71
N THR A 164 0.37 -12.90 -17.02
CA THR A 164 -0.70 -13.57 -16.27
C THR A 164 -0.63 -15.10 -16.36
N GLU A 165 0.48 -15.67 -16.83
CA GLU A 165 0.58 -17.07 -17.23
C GLU A 165 1.45 -17.93 -16.29
N ASP A 166 2.31 -17.33 -15.44
CA ASP A 166 3.26 -18.10 -14.62
C ASP A 166 2.79 -18.41 -13.19
N LEU A 167 1.67 -17.84 -12.73
CA LEU A 167 1.24 -18.01 -11.34
C LEU A 167 0.60 -19.37 -11.06
N GLN A 168 0.31 -20.16 -12.09
CA GLN A 168 -0.35 -21.46 -11.94
C GLN A 168 0.63 -22.63 -11.80
N ASN A 169 1.92 -22.43 -12.09
CA ASN A 169 2.91 -23.51 -12.10
C ASN A 169 3.76 -23.62 -10.82
N SER A 170 3.61 -22.67 -9.87
CA SER A 170 4.39 -22.66 -8.62
C SER A 170 3.68 -23.30 -7.41
N LEU A 171 2.44 -23.78 -7.57
CA LEU A 171 1.68 -24.44 -6.51
C LEU A 171 1.49 -25.95 -6.70
N SER A 172 2.14 -26.55 -7.71
CA SER A 172 2.08 -28.00 -7.95
C SER A 172 3.45 -28.55 -8.32
N THR A 173 4.38 -28.62 -7.37
CA THR A 173 5.34 -29.73 -7.25
C THR A 173 6.04 -29.61 -5.89
N SER A 174 5.46 -30.23 -4.86
CA SER A 174 6.16 -30.50 -3.59
C SER A 174 5.86 -31.94 -3.16
N CYS A 175 6.58 -32.89 -3.73
CA CYS A 175 6.92 -34.17 -3.10
C CYS A 175 7.87 -35.00 -3.97
N ASP A 176 8.96 -35.41 -3.33
CA ASP A 176 9.81 -36.59 -3.52
C ASP A 176 10.42 -36.90 -4.89
N SER A 177 11.76 -36.83 -4.96
CA SER A 177 12.61 -37.98 -5.31
C SER A 177 14.09 -37.63 -5.20
N ASP A 178 14.82 -38.37 -4.37
CA ASP A 178 16.27 -38.47 -4.38
C ASP A 178 16.74 -39.01 -5.75
N SER A 179 17.69 -38.32 -6.39
CA SER A 179 18.54 -38.88 -7.43
C SER A 179 19.79 -38.03 -7.63
N ASP A 180 20.93 -38.55 -7.19
CA ASP A 180 22.27 -38.07 -7.51
C ASP A 180 22.53 -38.12 -9.02
N TRP A 181 23.00 -37.02 -9.63
CA TRP A 181 23.86 -37.12 -10.81
C TRP A 181 24.78 -35.89 -11.02
N TYR A 182 26.06 -36.14 -10.78
CA TYR A 182 27.29 -35.52 -11.26
C TYR A 182 27.31 -34.11 -11.87
N CYS A 183 28.16 -33.31 -11.22
CA CYS A 183 28.80 -32.09 -11.68
C CYS A 183 29.58 -32.30 -13.00
N HIS A 184 29.33 -31.46 -14.02
CA HIS A 184 30.30 -31.21 -15.08
C HIS A 184 30.32 -29.73 -15.49
N THR A 185 31.37 -29.07 -15.04
CA THR A 185 31.88 -27.80 -15.56
C THR A 185 32.57 -28.05 -16.90
N LEU A 186 32.13 -27.45 -18.02
CA LEU A 186 32.97 -27.26 -19.22
C LEU A 186 32.53 -26.05 -20.08
N VAL A 187 33.33 -24.97 -19.95
CA VAL A 187 33.86 -23.99 -20.93
C VAL A 187 33.15 -23.75 -22.29
N PRO A 188 33.05 -22.48 -22.77
CA PRO A 188 32.45 -22.14 -24.07
C PRO A 188 33.40 -22.44 -25.25
N LYS A 189 32.85 -22.90 -26.39
CA LYS A 189 33.56 -22.92 -27.68
C LYS A 189 32.90 -22.01 -28.72
N LEU A 190 33.77 -21.17 -29.25
CA LEU A 190 33.68 -20.28 -30.40
C LEU A 190 33.58 -21.03 -31.75
N LEU A 191 32.86 -20.38 -32.68
CA LEU A 191 33.08 -20.23 -34.14
C LEU A 191 33.09 -21.45 -35.11
N LYS A 192 32.56 -21.13 -36.31
CA LYS A 192 32.59 -21.79 -37.65
C LYS A 192 31.40 -22.73 -37.95
N ASP A 193 30.68 -22.58 -39.06
CA ASP A 193 30.82 -21.78 -40.30
C ASP A 193 29.48 -21.14 -40.71
#